data_AF-A0A6I5RTG4-F1
#
_entry.id   AF-A0A6I5RTG4-F1
#
_cell.length_a   1.000
_cell.length_b   1.000
_cell.length_c   1.000
_cell.angle_alpha   90.00
_cell.angle_beta   90.00
_cell.angle_gamma   90.00
#
_symmetry.space_group_name_H-M   'P 1'
#
loop_
_entity.id
_entity.type
_entity.pdbx_description
1 polymer ?
#
loop_
_entity_poly.entity_id
_entity_poly.type
_entity_poly.pdbx_seq_one_letter_code
_entity_poly.pdbx_strand_id
1 'polypeptide(L)'
;AVNDAPVVSVTGSAPTYTEGGSAVLLFSGASVNTVEPGQSINQMVFSITNLSNGSFEKLVIDGTDVTLTDATNVTTSGNGTTVQVSVSGSTATVTVTHAGISAATAQSILNSMAYRNDSQGPSGSPRVVTVETVRDSGGTANGGVDARTVSVSSTVTLVAVNDAPTLSGGPY
;
A
#
# COMPACT_ATOMS: atom_id res chain seq x y z
N ALA A 1 14.26 -14.82 25.25
CA ALA A 1 13.99 -13.38 25.42
C ALA A 1 12.49 -13.17 25.32
N VAL A 2 11.95 -12.12 25.94
CA VAL A 2 10.59 -11.65 25.65
C VAL A 2 10.66 -10.86 24.32
N ASN A 3 9.61 -10.95 23.50
CA ASN A 3 9.56 -10.25 22.21
C ASN A 3 9.31 -8.75 22.38
N ASP A 4 10.06 -7.92 21.67
CA ASP A 4 9.82 -6.48 21.55
C ASP A 4 9.23 -6.14 20.17
N ALA A 5 8.32 -5.17 20.13
CA ALA A 5 7.67 -4.78 18.88
C ALA A 5 8.68 -4.24 17.86
N PRO A 6 8.42 -4.41 16.54
CA PRO A 6 9.37 -3.96 15.55
C PRO A 6 9.48 -2.43 15.58
N VAL A 7 10.70 -1.91 15.43
CA VAL A 7 10.94 -0.47 15.28
C VAL A 7 10.80 -0.12 13.81
N VAL A 8 9.86 0.79 13.52
CA VAL A 8 9.55 1.24 12.16
C VAL A 8 9.59 2.75 12.09
N SER A 9 10.33 3.28 11.12
CA SER A 9 10.27 4.68 10.71
C SER A 9 10.05 4.75 9.20
N VAL A 10 9.18 5.62 8.74
CA VAL A 10 8.92 5.84 7.32
C VAL A 10 8.46 7.27 7.13
N THR A 11 8.74 7.86 5.97
CA THR A 11 8.28 9.20 5.61
C THR A 11 7.19 9.10 4.56
N GLY A 12 6.03 9.71 4.83
CA GLY A 12 4.98 9.88 3.84
C GLY A 12 5.28 10.99 2.85
N SER A 13 4.96 10.74 1.59
CA SER A 13 5.09 11.72 0.50
C SER A 13 3.79 12.48 0.25
N ALA A 14 3.85 13.50 -0.61
CA ALA A 14 2.67 14.20 -1.12
C ALA A 14 2.68 14.27 -2.67
N PRO A 15 2.62 13.12 -3.36
CA PRO A 15 2.75 13.10 -4.82
C PRO A 15 1.48 13.61 -5.53
N THR A 16 1.64 13.97 -6.80
CA THR A 16 0.53 14.20 -7.73
C THR A 16 0.50 13.08 -8.76
N TYR A 17 -0.62 12.36 -8.86
CA TYR A 17 -0.89 11.43 -9.95
C TYR A 17 -1.67 12.17 -11.05
N THR A 18 -1.09 12.23 -12.24
CA THR A 18 -1.75 12.77 -13.44
C THR A 18 -2.24 11.62 -14.30
N GLU A 19 -3.44 11.76 -14.86
CA GLU A 19 -4.03 10.82 -15.81
C GLU A 19 -3.05 10.36 -16.91
N GLY A 20 -3.04 9.05 -17.18
CA GLY A 20 -2.12 8.43 -18.13
C GLY A 20 -0.65 8.38 -17.66
N GLY A 21 -0.36 8.91 -16.47
CA GLY A 21 0.97 8.93 -15.87
C GLY A 21 1.36 7.60 -15.22
N SER A 22 2.66 7.47 -14.97
CA SER A 22 3.24 6.36 -14.20
C SER A 22 2.77 6.38 -12.73
N ALA A 23 2.89 5.23 -12.07
CA ALA A 23 2.65 5.13 -10.64
C ALA A 23 3.56 6.08 -9.83
N VAL A 24 3.04 6.65 -8.74
CA VAL A 24 3.74 7.63 -7.91
C VAL A 24 4.07 7.06 -6.53
N LEU A 25 5.31 7.23 -6.09
CA LEU A 25 5.79 6.69 -4.81
C LEU A 25 5.09 7.33 -3.62
N LEU A 26 4.66 6.48 -2.68
CA LEU A 26 3.90 6.90 -1.51
C LEU A 26 4.79 7.18 -0.31
N PHE A 27 5.86 6.42 -0.14
CA PHE A 27 6.71 6.48 1.03
C PHE A 27 8.19 6.50 0.65
N SER A 28 9.02 6.97 1.58
CA SER A 28 10.48 6.98 1.45
C SER A 28 11.16 6.86 2.82
N GLY A 29 12.46 6.58 2.80
CA GLY A 29 13.29 6.55 4.02
C GLY A 29 12.86 5.48 5.03
N ALA A 30 12.25 4.39 4.56
CA ALA A 30 11.76 3.33 5.44
C ALA A 30 12.91 2.62 6.15
N SER A 31 12.80 2.51 7.47
CA SER A 31 13.63 1.68 8.34
C SER A 31 12.75 0.71 9.10
N VAL A 32 13.14 -0.57 9.12
CA VAL A 32 12.45 -1.63 9.85
C VAL A 32 13.50 -2.44 10.59
N ASN A 33 13.28 -2.68 11.87
CA ASN A 33 14.13 -3.51 12.72
C ASN A 33 13.24 -4.37 13.62
N THR A 34 13.48 -5.68 13.64
CA THR A 34 12.72 -6.63 14.47
C THR A 34 13.18 -6.66 15.92
N VAL A 35 14.18 -5.85 16.30
CA VAL A 35 14.81 -5.78 17.62
C VAL A 35 15.57 -7.07 17.98
N GLU A 36 14.90 -8.21 18.02
CA GLU A 36 15.52 -9.50 18.26
C GLU A 36 16.08 -10.15 16.99
N PRO A 37 17.30 -10.73 17.06
CA PRO A 37 17.87 -11.51 15.97
C PRO A 37 17.03 -12.75 15.62
N GLY A 38 16.94 -13.05 14.33
CA GLY A 38 16.25 -14.24 13.82
C GLY A 38 14.74 -14.10 13.66
N GLN A 39 14.18 -12.97 14.08
CA GLN A 39 12.80 -12.63 13.78
C GLN A 39 12.63 -12.07 12.35
N SER A 40 11.40 -12.13 11.86
CA SER A 40 11.00 -11.72 10.53
C SER A 40 9.70 -10.92 10.59
N ILE A 41 9.37 -10.17 9.53
CA ILE A 41 8.10 -9.46 9.40
C ILE A 41 7.08 -10.40 8.76
N ASN A 42 5.91 -10.56 9.38
CA ASN A 42 4.85 -11.44 8.88
C ASN A 42 3.60 -10.68 8.40
N GLN A 43 3.44 -9.40 8.78
CA GLN A 43 2.30 -8.60 8.37
C GLN A 43 2.62 -7.09 8.31
N MET A 44 2.08 -6.43 7.29
CA MET A 44 1.95 -4.96 7.22
C MET A 44 0.51 -4.62 6.84
N VAL A 45 -0.07 -3.64 7.52
CA VAL A 45 -1.45 -3.19 7.27
C VAL A 45 -1.44 -1.73 6.86
N PHE A 46 -2.24 -1.41 5.84
CA PHE A 46 -2.38 -0.08 5.29
C PHE A 46 -3.87 0.27 5.18
N SER A 47 -4.19 1.56 5.30
CA SER A 47 -5.51 2.10 4.95
C SER A 47 -5.40 3.07 3.79
N ILE A 48 -6.42 3.10 2.94
CA ILE A 48 -6.53 4.04 1.82
C ILE A 48 -7.93 4.63 1.86
N THR A 49 -8.03 5.94 2.06
CA THR A 49 -9.33 6.64 2.12
C THR A 49 -9.64 7.39 0.82
N ASN A 50 -10.90 7.81 0.71
CA ASN A 50 -11.42 8.62 -0.40
C ASN A 50 -11.44 7.91 -1.75
N LEU A 51 -11.45 6.58 -1.78
CA LEU A 51 -11.61 5.82 -3.01
C LEU A 51 -12.92 6.18 -3.72
N SER A 52 -12.85 6.41 -5.02
CA SER A 52 -13.98 6.88 -5.82
C SER A 52 -13.92 6.50 -7.30
N ASN A 53 -12.88 5.80 -7.74
CA ASN A 53 -12.69 5.39 -9.13
C ASN A 53 -12.69 3.85 -9.30
N GLY A 54 -13.07 3.10 -8.26
CA GLY A 54 -13.38 1.67 -8.35
C GLY A 54 -12.16 0.85 -8.77
N SER A 55 -12.34 -0.07 -9.72
CA SER A 55 -11.28 -0.98 -10.18
C SER A 55 -10.10 -0.30 -10.89
N PHE A 56 -10.20 1.00 -11.16
CA PHE A 56 -9.08 1.76 -11.71
C PHE A 56 -8.02 2.10 -10.65
N GLU A 57 -8.38 2.08 -9.37
CA GLU A 57 -7.50 2.48 -8.28
C GLU A 57 -6.65 1.31 -7.82
N LYS A 58 -5.33 1.50 -7.81
CA LYS A 58 -4.36 0.45 -7.54
C LYS A 58 -3.25 0.93 -6.62
N LEU A 59 -2.73 0.01 -5.82
CA LEU A 59 -1.38 0.11 -5.28
C LEU A 59 -0.44 -0.80 -6.07
N VAL A 60 0.78 -0.34 -6.30
CA VAL A 60 1.88 -1.20 -6.70
C VAL A 60 2.58 -1.64 -5.42
N ILE A 61 2.49 -2.93 -5.10
CA ILE A 61 3.07 -3.52 -3.90
C ILE A 61 4.01 -4.62 -4.35
N ASP A 62 5.30 -4.48 -4.02
CA ASP A 62 6.31 -5.51 -4.30
C ASP A 62 6.33 -5.92 -5.79
N GLY A 63 6.22 -4.91 -6.66
CA GLY A 63 6.18 -5.06 -8.12
C GLY A 63 4.86 -5.53 -8.71
N THR A 64 3.81 -5.73 -7.90
CA THR A 64 2.49 -6.23 -8.35
C THR A 64 1.42 -5.15 -8.24
N ASP A 65 0.62 -5.00 -9.29
CA ASP A 65 -0.60 -4.18 -9.28
C ASP A 65 -1.67 -4.85 -8.40
N VAL A 66 -2.10 -4.17 -7.34
CA VAL A 66 -3.14 -4.59 -6.41
C VAL A 66 -4.34 -3.65 -6.57
N THR A 67 -5.43 -4.15 -7.14
CA THR A 67 -6.68 -3.39 -7.29
C THR A 67 -7.33 -3.13 -5.93
N LEU A 68 -7.75 -1.90 -5.68
CA LEU A 68 -8.35 -1.46 -4.42
C LEU A 68 -9.86 -1.70 -4.36
N THR A 69 -10.28 -2.90 -4.76
CA THR A 69 -11.67 -3.37 -4.68
C THR A 69 -11.83 -4.41 -3.59
N ASP A 70 -13.04 -4.50 -3.01
CA ASP A 70 -13.33 -5.45 -1.94
C ASP A 70 -13.03 -6.90 -2.36
N ALA A 71 -12.55 -7.69 -1.40
CA ALA A 71 -12.16 -9.08 -1.56
C ALA A 71 -11.01 -9.36 -2.57
N THR A 72 -10.25 -8.34 -2.99
CA THR A 72 -9.04 -8.57 -3.81
C THR A 72 -8.04 -9.41 -3.00
N ASN A 73 -7.50 -10.47 -3.60
CA ASN A 73 -6.51 -11.35 -2.99
C ASN A 73 -5.50 -11.77 -4.05
N VAL A 74 -4.24 -11.35 -3.90
CA VAL A 74 -3.18 -11.60 -4.88
C VAL A 74 -1.87 -11.96 -4.17
N THR A 75 -1.02 -12.73 -4.85
CA THR A 75 0.36 -12.99 -4.42
C THR A 75 1.31 -12.10 -5.21
N THR A 76 2.22 -11.41 -4.54
CA THR A 76 3.18 -10.52 -5.19
C THR A 76 4.28 -11.30 -5.90
N SER A 77 4.72 -10.79 -7.05
CA SER A 77 5.78 -11.39 -7.86
C SER A 77 7.18 -11.22 -7.29
N GLY A 78 7.43 -10.18 -6.48
CA GLY A 78 8.76 -9.86 -5.96
C GLY A 78 9.22 -10.85 -4.88
N ASN A 79 8.43 -10.99 -3.83
CA ASN A 79 8.76 -11.74 -2.61
C ASN A 79 7.67 -12.75 -2.20
N GLY A 80 6.63 -12.96 -3.02
CA GLY A 80 5.58 -13.97 -2.74
C GLY A 80 4.68 -13.60 -1.56
N THR A 81 4.59 -12.33 -1.19
CA THR A 81 3.67 -11.89 -0.12
C THR A 81 2.23 -11.98 -0.59
N THR A 82 1.31 -12.37 0.30
CA THR A 82 -0.13 -12.33 0.03
C THR A 82 -0.65 -10.94 0.35
N VAL A 83 -1.39 -10.33 -0.55
CA VAL A 83 -2.05 -9.03 -0.35
C VAL A 83 -3.55 -9.22 -0.43
N GLN A 84 -4.24 -8.87 0.65
CA GLN A 84 -5.70 -8.88 0.73
C GLN A 84 -6.23 -7.47 0.87
N VAL A 85 -7.32 -7.17 0.18
CA VAL A 85 -8.02 -5.88 0.27
C VAL A 85 -9.45 -6.13 0.75
N SER A 86 -9.86 -5.40 1.79
CA SER A 86 -11.26 -5.25 2.18
C SER A 86 -11.66 -3.79 2.06
N VAL A 87 -12.88 -3.52 1.59
CA VAL A 87 -13.38 -2.14 1.40
C VAL A 87 -14.66 -1.93 2.20
N SER A 88 -14.67 -0.87 3.00
CA SER A 88 -15.86 -0.38 3.70
C SER A 88 -16.11 1.07 3.33
N GLY A 89 -17.24 1.36 2.68
CA GLY A 89 -17.50 2.67 2.10
C GLY A 89 -16.44 3.05 1.07
N SER A 90 -15.77 4.18 1.27
CA SER A 90 -14.67 4.66 0.42
C SER A 90 -13.27 4.37 0.98
N THR A 91 -13.18 3.47 1.98
CA THR A 91 -11.91 3.13 2.63
C THR A 91 -11.54 1.68 2.36
N ALA A 92 -10.37 1.46 1.75
CA ALA A 92 -9.73 0.15 1.65
C ALA A 92 -8.81 -0.09 2.85
N THR A 93 -8.84 -1.31 3.38
CA THR A 93 -7.81 -1.85 4.25
C THR A 93 -7.02 -2.89 3.45
N VAL A 94 -5.71 -2.66 3.30
CA VAL A 94 -4.80 -3.56 2.59
C VAL A 94 -3.93 -4.27 3.61
N THR A 95 -4.00 -5.59 3.62
CA THR A 95 -3.23 -6.45 4.53
C THR A 95 -2.24 -7.27 3.71
N VAL A 96 -0.95 -7.00 3.92
CA VAL A 96 0.16 -7.76 3.32
C VAL A 96 0.64 -8.79 4.34
N THR A 97 0.68 -10.07 3.99
CA THR A 97 1.13 -11.17 4.86
C THR A 97 2.15 -12.07 4.20
N HIS A 98 3.00 -12.68 5.02
CA HIS A 98 3.95 -13.71 4.61
C HIS A 98 4.30 -14.60 5.80
N ALA A 99 4.84 -15.81 5.57
CA ALA A 99 5.34 -16.67 6.64
C ALA A 99 6.55 -16.05 7.40
N GLY A 100 7.17 -15.03 6.81
CA GLY A 100 8.30 -14.28 7.36
C GLY A 100 9.15 -13.70 6.22
N ILE A 101 9.08 -12.40 5.99
CA ILE A 101 10.04 -11.67 5.13
C ILE A 101 11.11 -11.01 6.00
N SER A 102 12.29 -10.77 5.41
CA SER A 102 13.33 -10.04 6.13
C SER A 102 12.92 -8.59 6.41
N ALA A 103 13.51 -7.97 7.42
CA ALA A 103 13.32 -6.53 7.68
C ALA A 103 13.73 -5.68 6.46
N ALA A 104 14.81 -6.04 5.76
CA ALA A 104 15.25 -5.39 4.52
C ALA A 104 14.23 -5.49 3.38
N THR A 105 13.55 -6.62 3.27
CA THR A 105 12.45 -6.81 2.32
C THR A 105 11.28 -5.92 2.68
N ALA A 106 10.87 -5.88 3.95
CA ALA A 106 9.80 -4.98 4.41
C ALA A 106 10.14 -3.50 4.14
N GLN A 107 11.38 -3.08 4.38
CA GLN A 107 11.89 -1.75 4.02
C GLN A 107 11.74 -1.48 2.51
N SER A 108 12.11 -2.45 1.67
CA SER A 108 12.04 -2.31 0.22
C SER A 108 10.59 -2.21 -0.27
N ILE A 109 9.67 -2.98 0.29
CA ILE A 109 8.24 -2.89 -0.03
C ILE A 109 7.71 -1.50 0.33
N LEU A 110 8.00 -0.99 1.52
CA LEU A 110 7.57 0.35 1.92
C LEU A 110 8.15 1.44 1.01
N ASN A 111 9.45 1.38 0.70
CA ASN A 111 10.14 2.37 -0.14
C ASN A 111 9.73 2.32 -1.63
N SER A 112 9.18 1.20 -2.11
CA SER A 112 8.75 1.03 -3.50
C SER A 112 7.24 1.11 -3.69
N MET A 113 6.46 1.21 -2.60
CA MET A 113 5.02 1.27 -2.68
C MET A 113 4.57 2.52 -3.43
N ALA A 114 3.73 2.34 -4.44
CA ALA A 114 3.25 3.42 -5.29
C ALA A 114 1.74 3.35 -5.48
N TYR A 115 1.12 4.49 -5.77
CA TYR A 115 -0.28 4.58 -6.18
C TYR A 115 -0.39 4.78 -7.69
N ARG A 116 -1.42 4.18 -8.29
CA ARG A 116 -1.76 4.32 -9.71
C ARG A 116 -3.28 4.38 -9.88
N ASN A 117 -3.74 5.09 -10.90
CA ASN A 117 -5.14 5.11 -11.30
C ASN A 117 -5.29 4.99 -12.83
N ASP A 118 -5.89 3.90 -13.31
CA ASP A 118 -6.02 3.62 -14.74
C ASP A 118 -7.21 4.33 -15.43
N SER A 119 -7.96 5.17 -14.71
CA SER A 119 -9.09 5.91 -15.26
C SER A 119 -8.62 6.98 -16.25
N GLN A 120 -9.37 7.15 -17.35
CA GLN A 120 -9.23 8.31 -18.27
C GLN A 120 -10.02 9.53 -17.76
N GLY A 121 -9.89 9.80 -16.48
CA GLY A 121 -10.66 10.82 -15.76
C GLY A 121 -10.60 10.63 -14.25
N PRO A 122 -9.40 10.45 -13.66
CA PRO A 122 -9.26 10.27 -12.22
C PRO A 122 -9.86 11.48 -11.50
N SER A 123 -10.65 11.22 -10.47
CA SER A 123 -11.52 12.24 -9.86
C SER A 123 -11.73 12.01 -8.36
N GLY A 124 -12.36 12.98 -7.70
CA GLY A 124 -12.64 12.95 -6.27
C GLY A 124 -11.54 13.59 -5.42
N SER A 125 -11.65 13.40 -4.10
CA SER A 125 -10.71 13.97 -3.12
C SER A 125 -9.34 13.27 -3.17
N PRO A 126 -8.25 13.93 -2.73
CA PRO A 126 -6.95 13.26 -2.61
C PRO A 126 -7.03 11.94 -1.85
N ARG A 127 -6.29 10.92 -2.31
CA ARG A 127 -6.22 9.63 -1.61
C ARG A 127 -5.23 9.76 -0.47
N VAL A 128 -5.61 9.31 0.72
CA VAL A 128 -4.69 9.25 1.86
C VAL A 128 -4.36 7.80 2.11
N VAL A 129 -3.09 7.44 1.91
CA VAL A 129 -2.56 6.09 2.15
C VAL A 129 -1.76 6.11 3.44
N THR A 130 -2.15 5.31 4.43
CA THR A 130 -1.53 5.27 5.76
C THR A 130 -0.91 3.91 6.03
N VAL A 131 0.31 3.89 6.55
CA VAL A 131 0.89 2.69 7.17
C VAL A 131 0.33 2.58 8.59
N GLU A 132 -0.51 1.59 8.84
CA GLU A 132 -1.20 1.44 10.12
C GLU A 132 -0.33 0.67 11.11
N THR A 133 0.03 -0.57 10.75
CA THR A 133 0.78 -1.47 11.63
C THR A 133 1.78 -2.31 10.89
N VAL A 134 2.89 -2.65 11.55
CA VAL A 134 3.85 -3.67 11.13
C VAL A 134 3.98 -4.69 12.26
N ARG A 135 4.00 -5.98 11.91
CA ARG A 135 4.09 -7.09 12.86
C ARG A 135 5.25 -8.02 12.53
N ASP A 136 5.99 -8.44 13.56
CA ASP A 136 7.03 -9.45 13.48
C ASP A 136 6.56 -10.85 13.90
N SER A 137 7.48 -11.82 13.84
CA SER A 137 7.24 -13.22 14.14
C SER A 137 7.49 -13.61 15.61
N GLY A 138 7.87 -12.68 16.49
CA GLY A 138 8.24 -13.00 17.87
C GLY A 138 7.05 -13.31 18.79
N GLY A 139 5.84 -12.91 18.40
CA GLY A 139 4.59 -13.22 19.08
C GLY A 139 4.40 -12.49 20.42
N THR A 140 3.40 -12.92 21.20
CA THR A 140 2.95 -12.23 22.43
C THR A 140 3.09 -13.03 23.72
N ALA A 141 3.70 -14.22 23.65
CA ALA A 141 3.88 -15.07 24.82
C ALA A 141 4.76 -14.39 25.89
N ASN A 142 4.46 -14.65 27.16
CA ASN A 142 5.21 -14.12 28.31
C ASN A 142 5.30 -12.57 28.35
N GLY A 143 4.29 -11.89 27.81
CA GLY A 143 4.25 -10.41 27.76
C GLY A 143 4.96 -9.81 26.54
N GLY A 144 5.26 -10.62 25.51
CA GLY A 144 5.82 -10.12 24.26
C GLY A 144 4.86 -9.19 23.51
N VAL A 145 5.42 -8.32 22.68
CA VAL A 145 4.66 -7.45 21.78
C VAL A 145 5.21 -7.63 20.38
N ASP A 146 4.39 -8.08 19.44
CA ASP A 146 4.83 -8.36 18.07
C ASP A 146 4.44 -7.29 17.06
N ALA A 147 3.67 -6.28 17.47
CA ALA A 147 3.08 -5.30 16.57
C ALA A 147 3.41 -3.87 16.98
N ARG A 148 3.72 -3.06 15.97
CA ARG A 148 3.96 -1.61 16.09
C ARG A 148 2.94 -0.83 15.28
N THR A 149 2.23 0.08 15.94
CA THR A 149 1.46 1.15 15.26
C THR A 149 2.42 2.20 14.70
N VAL A 150 2.21 2.58 13.43
CA VAL A 150 3.07 3.52 12.70
C VAL A 150 2.36 4.85 12.47
N SER A 151 1.16 4.82 11.87
CA SER A 151 0.29 5.98 11.62
C SER A 151 0.93 7.10 10.77
N VAL A 152 1.77 6.73 9.81
CA VAL A 152 2.36 7.67 8.83
C VAL A 152 1.56 7.62 7.53
N SER A 153 1.17 8.79 7.02
CA SER A 153 0.33 8.91 5.83
C SER A 153 1.01 9.63 4.66
N SER A 154 0.62 9.22 3.46
CA SER A 154 0.96 9.82 2.17
C SER A 154 -0.32 10.34 1.51
N THR A 155 -0.30 11.55 0.96
CA THR A 155 -1.49 12.16 0.33
C THR A 155 -1.27 12.34 -1.17
N VAL A 156 -2.04 11.60 -1.97
CA VAL A 156 -1.97 11.63 -3.43
C VAL A 156 -3.01 12.59 -4.00
N THR A 157 -2.55 13.66 -4.63
CA THR A 157 -3.42 14.56 -5.41
C THR A 157 -3.69 13.94 -6.79
N LEU A 158 -4.93 14.00 -7.27
CA LEU A 158 -5.32 13.51 -8.60
C LEU A 158 -5.52 14.68 -9.57
N VAL A 159 -4.96 14.56 -10.76
CA VAL A 159 -5.13 15.51 -11.87
C VAL A 159 -5.63 14.77 -13.11
N ALA A 160 -6.85 15.05 -13.52
CA ALA A 160 -7.37 14.60 -14.82
C ALA A 160 -6.82 15.46 -15.96
N VAL A 161 -6.67 14.86 -17.13
CA VAL A 161 -6.31 15.52 -18.39
C VAL A 161 -7.57 15.69 -19.23
N ASN A 162 -7.68 16.83 -19.91
CA ASN A 162 -8.80 17.05 -20.82
C ASN A 162 -8.50 16.44 -22.19
N ASP A 163 -9.16 15.34 -22.51
CA ASP A 163 -9.07 14.71 -23.82
C ASP A 163 -9.92 15.40 -24.90
N ALA A 164 -9.46 15.31 -26.15
CA ALA A 164 -10.25 15.77 -27.29
C ALA A 164 -11.47 14.85 -27.51
N PRO A 165 -12.61 15.38 -28.01
CA PRO A 165 -13.75 14.55 -28.38
C PRO A 165 -13.35 13.52 -29.44
N THR A 166 -13.67 12.25 -29.23
CA THR A 166 -13.53 11.22 -30.27
C THR A 166 -14.86 11.07 -31.02
N LEU A 167 -14.83 11.27 -32.35
CA LEU A 167 -15.96 10.95 -33.21
C LEU A 167 -15.93 9.46 -33.53
N SER A 168 -16.76 8.66 -32.87
CA SER A 168 -17.09 7.32 -33.36
C SER A 168 -18.11 7.47 -34.51
N GLY A 169 -17.62 7.84 -35.68
CA GLY A 169 -18.44 8.00 -36.88
C GLY A 169 -18.92 6.65 -37.40
N GLY A 170 -20.19 6.32 -37.16
CA GLY A 170 -20.90 5.30 -37.94
C GLY A 170 -21.17 5.81 -39.36
N PRO A 171 -21.24 4.93 -40.38
CA PRO A 171 -21.57 5.37 -41.72
C PRO A 171 -23.03 5.87 -41.75
N TYR A 172 -23.21 7.03 -42.37
CA TYR A 172 -24.51 7.62 -42.71
C TYR A 172 -25.30 6.72 -43.67
#